data_AF-A0A3A0BFB3-F1
#
_entry.id   AF-A0A3A0BFB3-F1
#
_cell.length_a   1.000
_cell.length_b   1.000
_cell.length_c   1.000
_cell.angle_alpha   90.00
_cell.angle_beta   90.00
_cell.angle_gamma   90.00
#
_symmetry.space_group_name_H-M   'P 1'
#
loop_
_entity.id
_entity.type
_entity.pdbx_description
1 polymer ?
#
loop_
_entity_poly.entity_id
_entity_poly.type
_entity_poly.pdbx_seq_one_letter_code
_entity_poly.pdbx_strand_id
1 'polypeptide(L)'
;MPRKIKIVKKISKSPSKGKSFFSKRILISLSLVVLLGLGIWGLIRSLTVPTDINLVASDVAIDDGGVVHKPRIIDENGCYYQPIQCVKAPCEPIKVCPTTTANTPIPRGCTSWFDGCNTCRVNNGVITGCTKMACKLDPNSAPKPYCKAYGEDVPVPSPTPVPSPVICTQDVYTCSDGSTVRRSGSKCEFVCPSVAPTSTPQQILITLVNFNASTPCGALHFKNYQFTCSLGPKHIINDNTCISVDEAMKRAKSLCQTNPK
;
A
#
# COMPACT_ATOMS: atom_id res chain seq x y z
N MET A 1 -41.60 22.11 -87.76
CA MET A 1 -42.51 22.75 -86.78
C MET A 1 -41.71 23.20 -85.56
N PRO A 2 -41.48 24.50 -85.32
CA PRO A 2 -40.79 24.94 -84.12
C PRO A 2 -41.79 25.20 -82.98
N ARG A 3 -41.52 24.61 -81.82
CA ARG A 3 -42.30 24.77 -80.58
C ARG A 3 -42.02 26.14 -79.95
N LYS A 4 -43.07 26.91 -79.67
CA LYS A 4 -43.03 28.15 -78.90
C LYS A 4 -42.73 27.84 -77.42
N ILE A 5 -41.64 28.39 -76.90
CA ILE A 5 -41.33 28.37 -75.47
C ILE A 5 -41.99 29.60 -74.83
N LYS A 6 -42.95 29.38 -73.92
CA LYS A 6 -43.57 30.43 -73.10
C LYS A 6 -42.72 30.64 -71.84
N ILE A 7 -42.16 31.84 -71.70
CA ILE A 7 -41.46 32.30 -70.51
C ILE A 7 -42.50 32.74 -69.47
N VAL A 8 -42.55 32.05 -68.33
CA VAL A 8 -43.41 32.41 -67.19
C VAL A 8 -42.66 33.39 -66.29
N LYS A 9 -43.15 34.63 -66.22
CA LYS A 9 -42.61 35.71 -65.38
C LYS A 9 -43.01 35.47 -63.93
N LYS A 10 -42.06 35.08 -63.08
CA LYS A 10 -42.26 34.90 -61.63
C LYS A 10 -42.19 36.27 -60.94
N ILE A 11 -43.33 36.78 -60.49
CA ILE A 11 -43.42 38.02 -59.71
C ILE A 11 -42.96 37.72 -58.29
N SER A 12 -41.78 38.21 -57.94
CA SER A 12 -41.25 38.22 -56.57
C SER A 12 -41.99 39.27 -55.75
N LYS A 13 -42.80 38.84 -54.78
CA LYS A 13 -43.37 39.72 -53.74
C LYS A 13 -42.37 39.85 -52.61
N SER A 14 -41.88 41.07 -52.38
CA SER A 14 -40.99 41.41 -51.28
C SER A 14 -41.74 41.37 -49.94
N PRO A 15 -41.20 40.73 -48.88
CA PRO A 15 -41.85 40.66 -47.59
C PRO A 15 -41.75 42.00 -46.84
N SER A 16 -42.93 42.51 -46.51
CA SER A 16 -43.16 43.68 -45.66
C SER A 16 -42.44 43.56 -44.31
N LYS A 17 -41.58 44.54 -44.00
CA LYS A 17 -40.90 44.70 -42.71
C LYS A 17 -41.89 45.18 -41.65
N GLY A 18 -42.61 44.24 -41.04
CA GLY A 18 -43.30 44.46 -39.77
C GLY A 18 -42.28 44.61 -38.65
N LYS A 19 -42.13 45.83 -38.11
CA LYS A 19 -41.27 46.10 -36.95
C LYS A 19 -41.83 45.38 -35.73
N SER A 20 -41.28 44.20 -35.44
CA SER A 20 -41.58 43.39 -34.25
C SER A 20 -41.02 44.08 -33.00
N PHE A 21 -41.82 44.96 -32.42
CA PHE A 21 -41.53 45.62 -31.13
C PHE A 21 -41.68 44.64 -29.95
N PHE A 22 -42.36 43.52 -30.16
CA PHE A 22 -42.62 42.50 -29.14
C PHE A 22 -41.45 41.53 -28.90
N SER A 23 -40.50 41.44 -29.84
CA SER A 23 -39.36 40.52 -29.75
C SER A 23 -38.32 40.94 -28.70
N LYS A 24 -38.07 42.24 -28.54
CA LYS A 24 -36.99 42.72 -27.65
C LYS A 24 -37.29 42.55 -26.16
N ARG A 25 -38.54 42.69 -25.72
CA ARG A 25 -38.92 42.52 -24.30
C ARG A 25 -38.88 41.04 -23.88
N ILE A 26 -39.25 40.13 -24.77
CA ILE A 26 -39.19 38.69 -24.53
C ILE A 26 -37.72 38.22 -24.45
N LEU A 27 -36.86 38.72 -25.34
CA LEU A 27 -35.42 38.40 -25.32
C LEU A 27 -34.72 38.84 -24.02
N ILE A 28 -35.05 40.03 -23.50
CA ILE A 28 -34.50 40.52 -22.23
C ILE A 28 -34.98 39.65 -21.06
N SER A 29 -36.27 39.30 -21.03
CA SER A 29 -36.84 38.44 -19.98
C SER A 29 -36.20 37.04 -19.97
N LEU A 30 -35.98 36.44 -21.13
CA LEU A 30 -35.36 35.11 -21.22
C LEU A 30 -33.90 35.12 -20.78
N SER A 31 -33.15 36.17 -21.15
CA SER A 31 -31.75 36.30 -20.76
C SER A 31 -31.58 36.41 -19.24
N LEU A 32 -32.50 37.12 -18.56
CA LEU A 32 -32.46 37.31 -17.11
C LEU A 32 -32.78 36.00 -16.36
N VAL A 33 -33.72 35.20 -16.86
CA VAL A 33 -34.06 33.87 -16.30
C VAL A 33 -32.89 32.90 -16.44
N VAL A 34 -32.18 32.91 -17.57
CA VAL A 34 -31.00 32.03 -17.78
C VAL A 34 -29.86 32.40 -16.84
N LEU A 35 -29.58 33.70 -16.64
CA LEU A 35 -28.52 34.14 -15.73
C LEU A 35 -28.81 33.77 -14.27
N LEU A 36 -30.07 33.91 -13.83
CA LEU A 36 -30.49 33.49 -12.49
C LEU A 36 -30.41 31.96 -12.33
N GLY A 37 -30.83 31.19 -13.34
CA GLY A 37 -30.75 29.73 -13.31
C GLY A 37 -29.31 29.21 -13.23
N LEU A 38 -28.38 29.80 -13.99
CA LEU A 38 -26.96 29.44 -13.93
C LEU A 38 -26.30 29.84 -12.61
N GLY A 39 -26.65 31.00 -12.05
CA GLY A 39 -26.17 31.43 -10.73
C GLY A 39 -26.64 30.50 -9.61
N ILE A 40 -27.92 30.11 -9.62
CA ILE A 40 -28.48 29.16 -8.66
C ILE A 40 -27.85 27.77 -8.81
N TRP A 41 -27.63 27.30 -10.05
CA TRP A 41 -26.97 26.00 -10.30
C TRP A 41 -25.52 25.97 -9.81
N GLY A 42 -24.78 27.08 -9.97
CA GLY A 42 -23.42 27.23 -9.44
C GLY A 42 -23.37 27.22 -7.91
N LEU A 43 -24.35 27.86 -7.26
CA LEU A 43 -24.50 27.82 -5.80
C LEU A 43 -24.85 26.42 -5.29
N ILE A 44 -25.76 25.71 -5.95
CA ILE A 44 -26.12 24.33 -5.57
C ILE A 44 -24.91 23.39 -5.71
N ARG A 45 -24.14 23.50 -6.80
CA ARG A 45 -22.90 22.69 -6.97
C ARG A 45 -21.82 23.00 -5.94
N SER A 46 -21.81 24.21 -5.38
CA SER A 46 -20.86 24.59 -4.31
C SER A 46 -21.29 24.06 -2.94
N LEU A 47 -22.57 23.74 -2.74
CA LEU A 47 -23.10 23.19 -1.49
C LEU A 47 -23.16 21.65 -1.50
N THR A 48 -23.09 21.01 -2.67
CA THR A 48 -22.95 19.55 -2.80
C THR A 48 -21.47 19.16 -2.93
N VAL A 49 -20.65 19.51 -1.94
CA VAL A 49 -19.41 18.76 -1.73
C VAL A 49 -19.82 17.45 -1.08
N PRO A 50 -19.52 16.28 -1.67
CA PRO A 50 -19.80 15.00 -1.01
C PRO A 50 -19.02 14.97 0.30
N THR A 51 -19.75 15.11 1.40
CA THR A 51 -19.24 14.90 2.76
C THR A 51 -19.29 13.41 3.08
N ASP A 52 -18.74 12.58 2.20
CA ASP A 52 -18.42 11.19 2.53
C ASP A 52 -17.08 11.18 3.27
N ILE A 53 -17.04 11.85 4.41
CA ILE A 53 -16.04 11.57 5.44
C ILE A 53 -16.84 10.92 6.56
N ASN A 54 -16.93 9.60 6.48
CA ASN A 54 -17.18 8.76 7.65
C ASN A 54 -16.04 9.02 8.64
N LEU A 55 -16.20 10.06 9.46
CA LEU A 55 -15.46 10.20 10.69
C LEU A 55 -15.96 9.08 11.60
N VAL A 56 -15.18 7.99 11.59
CA VAL A 56 -15.24 6.94 12.60
C VAL A 56 -15.16 7.64 13.95
N ALA A 57 -16.29 7.73 14.66
CA ALA A 57 -16.29 8.01 16.08
C ALA A 57 -15.62 6.80 16.73
N SER A 58 -14.32 6.92 16.98
CA SER A 58 -13.65 5.95 17.84
C SER A 58 -14.08 6.24 19.27
N ASP A 59 -14.76 5.26 19.85
CA ASP A 59 -15.09 5.22 21.25
C ASP A 59 -13.80 5.39 22.08
N VAL A 60 -13.78 6.44 22.91
CA VAL A 60 -12.65 6.78 23.76
C VAL A 60 -12.64 5.82 24.93
N ALA A 61 -11.68 4.89 24.95
CA ALA A 61 -11.35 4.13 26.16
C ALA A 61 -10.62 5.08 27.13
N ILE A 62 -11.29 5.42 28.24
CA ILE A 62 -10.70 6.20 29.34
C ILE A 62 -10.03 5.21 30.29
N ASP A 63 -8.71 5.31 30.43
CA ASP A 63 -7.92 4.73 31.52
C ASP A 63 -8.13 5.58 32.79
N ASP A 64 -8.19 4.93 33.96
CA ASP A 64 -8.34 5.50 35.31
C ASP A 64 -7.32 6.60 35.69
N GLY A 65 -6.35 6.92 34.83
CA GLY A 65 -5.38 8.02 34.97
C GLY A 65 -5.74 9.36 34.31
N GLY A 66 -6.88 9.51 33.65
CA GLY A 66 -7.38 10.82 33.17
C GLY A 66 -6.57 11.49 32.04
N VAL A 67 -5.69 10.75 31.37
CA VAL A 67 -4.97 11.26 30.19
C VAL A 67 -5.77 10.92 28.93
N VAL A 68 -6.29 11.95 28.26
CA VAL A 68 -7.05 11.82 27.00
C VAL A 68 -6.10 11.36 25.89
N HIS A 69 -5.98 10.06 25.70
CA HIS A 69 -5.32 9.49 24.53
C HIS A 69 -6.32 9.47 23.36
N LYS A 70 -6.03 10.25 22.31
CA LYS A 70 -6.80 10.16 21.06
C LYS A 70 -6.76 8.73 20.53
N PRO A 71 -7.88 8.21 20.01
CA PRO A 71 -7.93 6.85 19.50
C PRO A 71 -6.95 6.70 18.34
N ARG A 72 -5.98 5.81 18.56
CA ARG A 72 -4.93 5.47 17.61
C ARG A 72 -5.35 4.16 16.97
N ILE A 73 -5.60 4.15 15.66
CA ILE A 73 -5.75 2.89 14.93
C ILE A 73 -4.37 2.24 14.92
N ILE A 74 -4.25 1.13 15.65
CA ILE A 74 -3.04 0.33 15.75
C ILE A 74 -3.29 -0.93 14.90
N ASP A 75 -2.44 -1.18 13.91
CA ASP A 75 -2.51 -2.44 13.14
C ASP A 75 -1.96 -3.61 13.98
N GLU A 76 -2.12 -4.83 13.47
CA GLU A 76 -1.58 -6.06 14.10
C GLU A 76 -0.06 -6.02 14.36
N ASN A 77 0.67 -5.12 13.70
CA ASN A 77 2.11 -4.92 13.87
C ASN A 77 2.45 -3.76 14.82
N GLY A 78 1.47 -3.19 15.52
CA GLY A 78 1.68 -2.07 16.44
C GLY A 78 1.87 -0.72 15.72
N CYS A 79 1.76 -0.66 14.39
CA CYS A 79 1.91 0.58 13.63
C CYS A 79 0.68 1.46 13.76
N TYR A 80 0.89 2.77 13.71
CA TYR A 80 -0.18 3.74 13.77
C TYR A 80 -0.03 4.84 12.73
N TYR A 81 -1.16 5.38 12.28
CA TYR A 81 -1.19 6.55 11.42
C TYR A 81 -1.15 7.81 12.29
N GLN A 82 -0.20 8.71 12.01
CA GLN A 82 -0.25 10.02 12.66
C GLN A 82 -1.39 10.86 12.04
N PRO A 83 -2.22 11.52 12.87
CA PRO A 83 -3.19 12.48 12.35
C PRO A 83 -2.42 13.67 11.76
N ILE A 84 -2.36 13.76 10.43
CA ILE A 84 -1.77 14.92 9.75
C ILE A 84 -2.83 16.01 9.70
N GLN A 85 -2.52 17.20 10.22
CA GLN A 85 -3.28 18.40 9.90
C GLN A 85 -2.79 18.93 8.54
N CYS A 86 -3.42 18.47 7.46
CA CYS A 86 -3.07 18.91 6.12
C CYS A 86 -3.73 20.24 5.77
N VAL A 87 -2.92 21.21 5.36
CA VAL A 87 -3.37 22.54 4.90
C VAL A 87 -3.62 22.54 3.37
N LYS A 88 -3.11 21.55 2.62
CA LYS A 88 -3.33 21.40 1.16
C LYS A 88 -3.16 19.95 0.70
N ALA A 89 -4.09 19.47 -0.13
CA ALA A 89 -4.11 18.12 -0.71
C ALA A 89 -3.28 18.03 -2.02
N PRO A 90 -2.84 16.82 -2.45
CA PRO A 90 -3.02 15.51 -1.81
C PRO A 90 -1.92 15.19 -0.78
N CYS A 91 -2.32 14.65 0.36
CA CYS A 91 -1.39 14.15 1.39
C CYS A 91 -1.52 12.64 1.50
N GLU A 92 -0.41 11.92 1.46
CA GLU A 92 -0.36 10.52 1.90
C GLU A 92 -0.21 10.48 3.43
N PRO A 93 -1.03 9.70 4.15
CA PRO A 93 -0.92 9.58 5.60
C PRO A 93 0.40 8.87 5.97
N ILE A 94 1.17 9.48 6.87
CA ILE A 94 2.45 8.95 7.35
C ILE A 94 2.12 7.78 8.29
N LYS A 95 2.39 6.56 7.81
CA LYS A 95 2.34 5.34 8.62
C LYS A 95 3.59 5.31 9.52
N VAL A 96 3.39 5.55 10.81
CA VAL A 96 4.45 5.42 11.81
C VAL A 96 4.34 4.03 12.41
N CYS A 97 5.11 3.10 11.86
CA CYS A 97 5.38 1.86 12.58
C CYS A 97 6.31 2.17 13.75
N PRO A 98 6.07 1.64 14.97
CA PRO A 98 7.18 1.46 15.89
C PRO A 98 8.21 0.71 15.07
N THR A 99 9.34 1.33 14.82
CA THR A 99 10.42 0.67 14.12
C THR A 99 10.62 -0.59 14.92
N THR A 100 10.39 -1.75 14.30
CA THR A 100 10.77 -3.04 14.84
C THR A 100 12.29 -3.03 14.86
N THR A 101 12.86 -2.22 15.73
CA THR A 101 14.22 -2.33 16.23
C THR A 101 14.19 -3.70 16.85
N ALA A 102 14.71 -4.63 16.04
CA ALA A 102 14.67 -6.05 16.19
C ALA A 102 14.28 -6.49 17.60
N ASN A 103 13.19 -7.24 17.70
CA ASN A 103 12.92 -8.09 18.85
C ASN A 103 13.97 -9.23 18.87
N THR A 104 15.26 -8.88 18.72
CA THR A 104 16.38 -9.76 18.93
C THR A 104 16.37 -10.01 20.43
N PRO A 105 16.01 -11.22 20.88
CA PRO A 105 16.02 -11.51 22.29
C PRO A 105 17.42 -11.22 22.83
N ILE A 106 17.50 -10.43 23.91
CA ILE A 106 18.78 -10.12 24.54
C ILE A 106 19.42 -11.45 24.95
N PRO A 107 20.65 -11.76 24.49
CA PRO A 107 21.32 -12.99 24.83
C PRO A 107 21.40 -13.18 26.36
N ARG A 108 21.25 -14.43 26.81
CA ARG A 108 21.40 -14.75 28.24
C ARG A 108 22.75 -14.28 28.75
N GLY A 109 22.75 -13.67 29.93
CA GLY A 109 23.97 -13.22 30.57
C GLY A 109 24.52 -11.88 30.05
N CYS A 110 23.85 -11.22 29.11
CA CYS A 110 24.21 -9.87 28.70
C CYS A 110 23.99 -8.89 29.87
N THR A 111 25.01 -8.09 30.19
CA THR A 111 24.97 -7.04 31.23
C THR A 111 24.96 -5.64 30.62
N SER A 112 25.40 -5.50 29.35
CA SER A 112 25.33 -4.27 28.58
C SER A 112 24.85 -4.55 27.16
N TRP A 113 23.73 -3.96 26.75
CA TRP A 113 23.09 -4.15 25.44
C TRP A 113 23.14 -2.88 24.61
N PHE A 114 23.42 -2.99 23.31
CA PHE A 114 23.27 -1.91 22.36
C PHE A 114 21.99 -2.15 21.56
N ASP A 115 21.04 -1.21 21.63
CA ASP A 115 19.74 -1.32 20.96
C ASP A 115 19.75 -0.78 19.51
N GLY A 116 20.91 -0.36 19.00
CA GLY A 116 21.03 0.33 17.70
C GLY A 116 21.30 1.83 17.83
N CYS A 117 21.17 2.41 19.03
CA CYS A 117 21.49 3.82 19.27
C CYS A 117 22.06 4.06 20.66
N ASN A 118 21.44 3.45 21.66
CA ASN A 118 21.77 3.62 23.06
C ASN A 118 22.47 2.39 23.60
N THR A 119 23.29 2.61 24.63
CA THR A 119 23.82 1.54 25.46
C THR A 119 22.95 1.41 26.70
N CYS A 120 22.39 0.22 26.90
CA CYS A 120 21.50 -0.15 27.98
C CYS A 120 22.20 -1.09 28.97
N ARG A 121 21.92 -0.91 30.26
CA ARG A 121 22.26 -1.88 31.31
C ARG A 121 21.19 -2.97 31.33
N VAL A 122 21.62 -4.22 31.44
CA VAL A 122 20.75 -5.39 31.46
C VAL A 122 20.97 -6.16 32.76
N ASN A 123 19.88 -6.56 33.39
CA ASN A 123 19.87 -7.45 34.55
C ASN A 123 18.89 -8.59 34.28
N ASN A 124 19.36 -9.84 34.30
CA ASN A 124 18.56 -11.04 34.03
C ASN A 124 17.75 -10.97 32.71
N GLY A 125 18.37 -10.42 31.65
CA GLY A 125 17.72 -10.27 30.34
C GLY A 125 16.75 -9.08 30.24
N VAL A 126 16.59 -8.30 31.31
CA VAL A 126 15.70 -7.12 31.37
C VAL A 126 16.54 -5.85 31.34
N ILE A 127 16.17 -4.90 30.48
CA ILE A 127 16.79 -3.57 30.42
C ILE A 127 16.40 -2.78 31.66
N THR A 128 17.39 -2.32 32.42
CA THR A 128 17.19 -1.53 33.66
C THR A 128 17.40 -0.03 33.46
N GLY A 129 18.06 0.36 32.37
CA GLY A 129 18.24 1.76 32.01
C GLY A 129 19.15 1.91 30.79
N CYS A 130 18.96 2.98 30.02
CA CYS A 130 19.74 3.25 28.81
C CYS A 130 20.28 4.67 28.82
N THR A 131 21.39 4.88 28.12
CA THR A 131 21.79 6.22 27.67
C THR A 131 20.67 6.83 26.83
N LYS A 132 20.55 8.16 26.80
CA LYS A 132 19.64 8.89 25.90
C LYS A 132 20.45 9.76 24.94
N MET A 133 20.99 9.13 23.91
CA MET A 133 21.79 9.81 22.89
C MET A 133 20.95 10.03 21.64
N ALA A 134 21.06 11.20 21.01
CA ALA A 134 20.44 11.45 19.72
C ALA A 134 21.29 10.78 18.62
N CYS A 135 20.76 9.73 18.00
CA CYS A 135 21.41 9.08 16.87
C CYS A 135 20.87 9.64 15.55
N LYS A 136 21.78 10.06 14.68
CA LYS A 136 21.46 10.28 13.26
C LYS A 136 21.45 8.92 12.59
N LEU A 137 20.29 8.28 12.57
CA LEU A 137 20.12 7.03 11.86
C LEU A 137 19.72 7.37 10.43
N ASP A 138 20.61 7.08 9.49
CA ASP A 138 20.18 6.94 8.10
C ASP A 138 19.38 5.63 8.00
N PRO A 139 18.20 5.62 7.34
CA PRO A 139 17.32 4.45 7.25
C PRO A 139 18.02 3.20 6.68
N ASN A 140 19.08 3.41 5.90
CA ASN A 140 19.80 2.37 5.17
C ASN A 140 21.08 1.89 5.89
N SER A 141 21.48 2.53 6.99
CA SER A 141 22.75 2.22 7.69
C SER A 141 22.64 2.22 9.21
N ALA A 142 21.42 2.12 9.76
CA ALA A 142 21.21 1.97 11.19
C ALA A 142 21.98 0.74 11.72
N PRO A 143 22.83 0.91 12.75
CA PRO A 143 23.60 -0.20 13.29
C PRO A 143 22.67 -1.21 13.99
N LYS A 144 22.97 -2.50 13.80
CA LYS A 144 22.17 -3.59 14.35
C LYS A 144 22.37 -3.71 15.87
N PRO A 145 21.36 -4.13 16.64
CA PRO A 145 21.51 -4.32 18.08
C PRO A 145 22.39 -5.52 18.42
N TYR A 146 23.19 -5.42 19.48
CA TYR A 146 24.11 -6.49 19.94
C TYR A 146 24.48 -6.36 21.42
N CYS A 147 24.97 -7.44 22.02
CA CYS A 147 25.46 -7.41 23.40
C CYS A 147 26.90 -6.84 23.45
N LYS A 148 27.10 -5.78 24.24
CA LYS A 148 28.39 -5.12 24.45
C LYS A 148 29.21 -5.78 25.56
N ALA A 149 28.58 -6.37 26.57
CA ALA A 149 29.26 -7.04 27.68
C ALA A 149 28.39 -8.14 28.30
N TYR A 150 29.03 -9.22 28.75
CA TYR A 150 28.41 -10.33 29.49
C TYR A 150 28.85 -10.32 30.96
N GLY A 151 28.05 -10.90 31.85
CA GLY A 151 28.39 -11.07 33.27
C GLY A 151 29.46 -12.15 33.49
N GLU A 152 30.25 -12.01 34.56
CA GLU A 152 31.39 -12.87 34.89
C GLU A 152 30.98 -14.33 35.21
N ASP A 153 29.74 -14.56 35.63
CA ASP A 153 29.22 -15.89 35.97
C ASP A 153 28.66 -16.68 34.78
N VAL A 154 28.64 -16.07 33.60
CA VAL A 154 28.31 -16.79 32.38
C VAL A 154 29.60 -17.46 31.94
N PRO A 155 29.66 -18.79 31.78
CA PRO A 155 30.76 -19.40 31.05
C PRO A 155 30.74 -18.75 29.67
N VAL A 156 31.65 -17.78 29.46
CA VAL A 156 31.89 -17.17 28.16
C VAL A 156 32.03 -18.35 27.23
N PRO A 157 31.20 -18.50 26.18
CA PRO A 157 31.47 -19.50 25.17
C PRO A 157 32.89 -19.18 24.72
N SER A 158 33.86 -20.01 25.17
CA SER A 158 35.27 -19.89 24.84
C SER A 158 35.30 -19.54 23.37
N PRO A 159 35.88 -18.38 22.99
CA PRO A 159 35.67 -17.80 21.68
C PRO A 159 35.90 -18.91 20.67
N THR A 160 34.81 -19.39 20.07
CA THR A 160 34.91 -20.45 19.07
C THR A 160 35.92 -19.88 18.08
N PRO A 161 37.09 -20.52 17.89
CA PRO A 161 38.17 -19.91 17.13
C PRO A 161 37.56 -19.45 15.83
N VAL A 162 37.49 -18.13 15.65
CA VAL A 162 36.89 -17.54 14.46
C VAL A 162 37.68 -18.18 13.33
N PRO A 163 37.05 -19.03 12.49
CA PRO A 163 37.81 -19.75 11.49
C PRO A 163 38.47 -18.68 10.62
N SER A 164 39.80 -18.69 10.60
CA SER A 164 40.57 -17.83 9.71
C SER A 164 39.94 -17.90 8.33
N PRO A 165 39.73 -16.76 7.65
CA PRO A 165 39.08 -16.78 6.34
C PRO A 165 39.87 -17.74 5.44
N VAL A 166 39.21 -18.82 5.01
CA VAL A 166 39.83 -19.79 4.12
C VAL A 166 39.96 -19.12 2.76
N ILE A 167 41.16 -18.65 2.44
CA ILE A 167 41.46 -18.05 1.14
C ILE A 167 41.73 -19.19 0.17
N CYS A 168 40.81 -19.41 -0.76
CA CYS A 168 40.99 -20.38 -1.83
C CYS A 168 41.78 -19.77 -3.00
N THR A 169 42.49 -20.61 -3.74
CA THR A 169 43.11 -20.23 -5.01
C THR A 169 42.03 -19.84 -6.03
N GLN A 170 42.36 -18.90 -6.92
CA GLN A 170 41.42 -18.39 -7.95
C GLN A 170 41.43 -19.24 -9.23
N ASP A 171 41.63 -20.56 -9.11
CA ASP A 171 41.54 -21.46 -10.24
C ASP A 171 40.08 -21.62 -10.71
N VAL A 172 39.95 -21.84 -12.01
CA VAL A 172 38.68 -22.00 -12.71
C VAL A 172 38.56 -23.44 -13.19
N TYR A 173 37.41 -24.06 -12.94
CA TYR A 173 37.08 -25.39 -13.41
C TYR A 173 35.87 -25.33 -14.34
N THR A 174 35.92 -26.03 -15.46
CA THR A 174 34.80 -26.15 -16.40
C THR A 174 34.03 -27.42 -16.09
N CYS A 175 32.76 -27.25 -15.72
CA CYS A 175 31.84 -28.33 -15.45
C CYS A 175 31.39 -29.02 -16.75
N SER A 176 30.79 -30.21 -16.64
CA SER A 176 30.31 -30.99 -17.80
C SER A 176 29.18 -30.31 -18.58
N ASP A 177 28.48 -29.35 -17.97
CA ASP A 177 27.46 -28.51 -18.60
C ASP A 177 28.06 -27.30 -19.36
N GLY A 178 29.40 -27.15 -19.34
CA GLY A 178 30.13 -26.04 -19.94
C GLY A 178 30.20 -24.78 -19.06
N SER A 179 29.60 -24.79 -17.88
CA SER A 179 29.72 -23.68 -16.93
C SER A 179 31.12 -23.64 -16.30
N THR A 180 31.60 -22.43 -15.95
CA THR A 180 32.88 -22.27 -15.24
C THR A 180 32.62 -21.91 -13.78
N VAL A 181 33.24 -22.65 -12.87
CA VAL A 181 33.11 -22.48 -11.42
C VAL A 181 34.48 -22.20 -10.80
N ARG A 182 34.45 -21.53 -9.64
CA ARG A 182 35.62 -21.30 -8.79
C ARG A 182 35.51 -22.13 -7.52
N ARG A 183 36.63 -22.38 -6.85
CA ARG A 183 36.63 -23.02 -5.54
C ARG A 183 35.78 -22.22 -4.55
N SER A 184 34.96 -22.92 -3.79
CA SER A 184 34.12 -22.33 -2.73
C SER A 184 34.06 -23.26 -1.52
N GLY A 185 33.57 -22.73 -0.40
CA GLY A 185 33.40 -23.46 0.86
C GLY A 185 34.68 -23.62 1.68
N SER A 186 34.54 -24.20 2.88
CA SER A 186 35.64 -24.36 3.84
C SER A 186 36.73 -25.34 3.39
N LYS A 187 36.47 -26.16 2.37
CA LYS A 187 37.41 -27.11 1.77
C LYS A 187 37.95 -26.68 0.40
N CYS A 188 37.56 -25.49 -0.09
CA CYS A 188 37.95 -24.99 -1.41
C CYS A 188 37.69 -26.00 -2.54
N GLU A 189 36.47 -26.54 -2.60
CA GLU A 189 36.08 -27.51 -3.62
C GLU A 189 35.34 -26.85 -4.79
N PHE A 190 35.41 -27.47 -5.96
CA PHE A 190 34.61 -27.05 -7.12
C PHE A 190 33.23 -27.66 -7.01
N VAL A 191 32.22 -26.82 -6.77
CA VAL A 191 30.81 -27.25 -6.76
C VAL A 191 30.20 -26.90 -8.11
N CYS A 192 30.08 -27.89 -8.98
CA CYS A 192 29.30 -27.74 -10.21
C CYS A 192 27.81 -27.77 -9.87
N PRO A 193 26.98 -26.92 -10.51
CA PRO A 193 25.54 -27.04 -10.39
C PRO A 193 25.14 -28.44 -10.89
N SER A 194 24.69 -29.29 -9.98
CA SER A 194 24.05 -30.54 -10.36
C SER A 194 22.83 -30.14 -11.18
N VAL A 195 22.79 -30.53 -12.44
CA VAL A 195 21.64 -30.33 -13.31
C VAL A 195 20.49 -31.14 -12.70
N ALA A 196 19.79 -30.53 -11.76
CA ALA A 196 18.54 -31.07 -11.27
C ALA A 196 17.62 -31.15 -12.49
N PRO A 197 16.99 -32.31 -12.77
CA PRO A 197 16.00 -32.39 -13.83
C PRO A 197 14.91 -31.35 -13.52
N THR A 198 14.88 -30.33 -14.36
CA THR A 198 14.01 -29.16 -14.21
C THR A 198 12.56 -29.57 -14.48
N SER A 199 11.91 -30.13 -13.46
CA SER A 199 10.45 -30.20 -13.33
C SER A 199 10.03 -29.49 -12.05
N THR A 200 10.56 -28.29 -11.82
CA THR A 200 9.93 -27.38 -10.86
C THR A 200 8.66 -26.85 -11.54
N PRO A 201 7.45 -27.15 -11.04
CA PRO A 201 6.26 -26.51 -11.56
C PRO A 201 6.47 -25.01 -11.37
N GLN A 202 6.36 -24.24 -12.45
CA GLN A 202 6.35 -22.79 -12.38
C GLN A 202 5.34 -22.41 -11.30
N GLN A 203 5.80 -21.92 -10.15
CA GLN A 203 4.92 -21.27 -9.20
C GLN A 203 4.50 -19.99 -9.90
N ILE A 204 3.39 -20.08 -10.63
CA ILE A 204 2.73 -18.93 -11.21
C ILE A 204 2.47 -18.02 -10.01
N LEU A 205 3.19 -16.90 -9.96
CA LEU A 205 3.01 -15.91 -8.91
C LEU A 205 1.67 -15.23 -9.19
N ILE A 206 0.63 -15.71 -8.54
CA ILE A 206 -0.70 -15.14 -8.66
C ILE A 206 -0.82 -14.00 -7.66
N THR A 207 -0.72 -12.79 -8.18
CA THR A 207 -0.93 -11.53 -7.46
C THR A 207 -2.36 -11.06 -7.65
N LEU A 208 -3.07 -10.79 -6.55
CA LEU A 208 -4.39 -10.16 -6.58
C LEU A 208 -4.22 -8.69 -6.97
N VAL A 209 -4.86 -8.23 -8.05
CA VAL A 209 -4.64 -6.88 -8.58
C VAL A 209 -5.64 -5.86 -8.02
N ASN A 210 -6.88 -6.29 -7.77
CA ASN A 210 -7.96 -5.46 -7.26
C ASN A 210 -8.84 -6.30 -6.33
N PHE A 211 -9.27 -5.71 -5.20
CA PHE A 211 -10.24 -6.30 -4.29
C PHE A 211 -11.30 -5.24 -3.97
N ASN A 212 -12.58 -5.56 -4.22
CA ASN A 212 -13.69 -4.66 -3.90
C ASN A 212 -14.83 -5.43 -3.22
N ALA A 213 -15.30 -4.94 -2.08
CA ALA A 213 -16.40 -5.51 -1.31
C ALA A 213 -17.66 -4.67 -1.49
N SER A 214 -18.78 -5.30 -1.87
CA SER A 214 -20.01 -4.59 -2.23
C SER A 214 -21.08 -4.58 -1.12
N THR A 215 -20.93 -5.38 -0.07
CA THR A 215 -21.90 -5.40 1.06
C THR A 215 -21.18 -5.65 2.38
N PRO A 216 -20.96 -4.61 3.20
CA PRO A 216 -20.29 -4.75 4.49
C PRO A 216 -21.22 -5.43 5.50
N CYS A 217 -20.67 -6.38 6.26
CA CYS A 217 -21.30 -6.95 7.45
C CYS A 217 -20.86 -6.25 8.74
N GLY A 218 -19.98 -5.26 8.62
CA GLY A 218 -19.23 -4.64 9.72
C GLY A 218 -17.89 -4.12 9.19
N ALA A 219 -17.06 -3.57 10.08
CA ALA A 219 -15.81 -2.90 9.69
C ALA A 219 -14.75 -3.80 9.03
N LEU A 220 -14.78 -5.13 9.29
CA LEU A 220 -13.77 -6.09 8.81
C LEU A 220 -14.36 -7.29 8.05
N HIS A 221 -15.66 -7.30 7.80
CA HIS A 221 -16.37 -8.44 7.20
C HIS A 221 -17.25 -8.02 6.02
N PHE A 222 -17.38 -8.88 5.02
CA PHE A 222 -18.22 -8.67 3.84
C PHE A 222 -18.95 -9.94 3.42
N LYS A 223 -20.13 -9.78 2.80
CA LYS A 223 -20.87 -10.88 2.15
C LYS A 223 -20.34 -11.17 0.74
N ASN A 224 -20.01 -10.13 -0.01
CA ASN A 224 -19.68 -10.26 -1.42
C ASN A 224 -18.36 -9.55 -1.72
N TYR A 225 -17.50 -10.19 -2.51
CA TYR A 225 -16.21 -9.65 -2.91
C TYR A 225 -15.86 -10.00 -4.36
N GLN A 226 -15.20 -9.04 -5.02
CA GLN A 226 -14.75 -9.16 -6.40
C GLN A 226 -13.24 -9.04 -6.47
N PHE A 227 -12.59 -9.91 -7.25
CA PHE A 227 -11.14 -9.89 -7.45
C PHE A 227 -10.73 -10.27 -8.86
N THR A 228 -9.51 -9.90 -9.23
CA THR A 228 -8.90 -10.25 -10.51
C THR A 228 -7.53 -10.88 -10.25
N CYS A 229 -7.28 -12.04 -10.85
CA CYS A 229 -5.97 -12.69 -10.85
C CYS A 229 -5.05 -11.97 -11.87
N SER A 230 -3.73 -12.02 -11.70
CA SER A 230 -2.77 -11.20 -12.48
C SER A 230 -2.86 -11.34 -14.01
N LEU A 231 -3.39 -12.45 -14.51
CA LEU A 231 -3.52 -12.76 -15.94
C LEU A 231 -4.88 -13.42 -16.27
N GLY A 232 -5.88 -13.28 -15.39
CA GLY A 232 -7.12 -14.06 -15.43
C GLY A 232 -8.41 -13.24 -15.50
N PRO A 233 -9.57 -13.91 -15.67
CA PRO A 233 -10.88 -13.28 -15.65
C PRO A 233 -11.18 -12.68 -14.26
N LYS A 234 -12.10 -11.71 -14.24
CA LYS A 234 -12.64 -11.17 -12.99
C LYS A 234 -13.54 -12.23 -12.34
N HIS A 235 -13.28 -12.52 -11.07
CA HIS A 235 -14.09 -13.43 -10.27
C HIS A 235 -14.93 -12.65 -9.26
N ILE A 236 -16.15 -13.11 -9.04
CA ILE A 236 -17.07 -12.61 -8.03
C ILE A 236 -17.41 -13.78 -7.13
N ILE A 237 -17.18 -13.63 -5.83
CA ILE A 237 -17.63 -14.60 -4.84
C ILE A 237 -18.73 -13.94 -4.05
N ASN A 238 -19.89 -14.59 -4.10
CA ASN A 238 -21.03 -14.25 -3.27
C ASN A 238 -21.06 -15.26 -2.13
N ASP A 239 -20.76 -14.79 -0.92
CA ASP A 239 -20.89 -15.58 0.28
C ASP A 239 -22.17 -15.14 1.01
N ASN A 240 -22.95 -16.12 1.46
CA ASN A 240 -24.14 -15.87 2.28
C ASN A 240 -23.77 -15.56 3.74
N THR A 241 -22.49 -15.76 4.09
CA THR A 241 -21.91 -15.55 5.41
C THR A 241 -20.86 -14.45 5.39
N CYS A 242 -20.71 -13.78 6.53
CA CYS A 242 -19.75 -12.71 6.69
C CYS A 242 -18.37 -13.29 7.00
N ILE A 243 -17.42 -13.13 6.08
CA ILE A 243 -16.04 -13.62 6.25
C ILE A 243 -15.06 -12.47 6.43
N SER A 244 -13.93 -12.72 7.10
CA SER A 244 -12.88 -11.70 7.29
C SER A 244 -12.10 -11.47 5.99
N VAL A 245 -11.39 -10.34 5.92
CA VAL A 245 -10.49 -9.99 4.80
C VAL A 245 -9.47 -11.11 4.55
N ASP A 246 -8.83 -11.62 5.60
CA ASP A 246 -7.81 -12.68 5.49
C ASP A 246 -8.37 -13.96 4.89
N GLU A 247 -9.56 -14.37 5.34
CA GLU A 247 -10.20 -15.59 4.87
C GLU A 247 -10.62 -15.48 3.40
N ALA A 248 -11.12 -14.31 2.98
CA ALA A 248 -11.42 -14.09 1.57
C ALA A 248 -10.18 -14.02 0.70
N MET A 249 -9.08 -13.44 1.18
CA MET A 249 -7.81 -13.43 0.46
C MET A 249 -7.27 -14.85 0.25
N LYS A 250 -7.36 -15.72 1.27
CA LYS A 250 -7.01 -17.14 1.14
C LYS A 250 -7.85 -17.85 0.07
N ARG A 251 -9.17 -17.66 0.10
CA ARG A 251 -10.08 -18.26 -0.90
C ARG A 251 -9.82 -17.74 -2.31
N ALA A 252 -9.63 -16.43 -2.46
CA ALA A 252 -9.33 -15.81 -3.75
C ALA A 252 -8.02 -16.35 -4.34
N LYS A 253 -6.98 -16.52 -3.51
CA LYS A 253 -5.69 -17.11 -3.91
C LYS A 253 -5.85 -18.58 -4.34
N SER A 254 -6.60 -19.38 -3.57
CA SER A 254 -6.89 -20.77 -3.92
C SER A 254 -7.60 -20.89 -5.27
N LEU A 255 -8.58 -20.01 -5.54
CA LEU A 255 -9.34 -20.05 -6.80
C LEU A 255 -8.51 -19.67 -8.02
N CYS A 256 -7.63 -18.67 -7.87
CA CYS A 256 -6.71 -18.34 -8.94
C CYS A 256 -5.72 -19.50 -9.22
N GLN A 257 -5.33 -20.27 -8.20
CA GLN A 257 -4.42 -21.42 -8.36
C GLN A 257 -5.09 -22.60 -9.07
N THR A 258 -6.38 -22.84 -8.83
CA THR A 258 -7.12 -23.95 -9.44
C THR A 258 -7.57 -23.69 -10.87
N ASN A 259 -7.74 -22.42 -11.26
CA ASN A 259 -8.16 -22.01 -12.62
C ASN A 259 -7.21 -20.96 -13.21
N PRO A 260 -5.97 -21.34 -13.58
CA PRO A 260 -5.00 -20.39 -14.10
C PRO A 260 -5.35 -19.84 -15.50
N LYS A 261 -6.24 -20.50 -16.27
CA LYS A 261 -6.82 -20.05 -17.55
C LYS A 261 -8.16 -20.72 -17.81
#